data_AF-A0A522H7U7-F1
#
_entry.id   AF-A0A522H7U7-F1
#
_cell.length_a   1.000
_cell.length_b   1.000
_cell.length_c   1.000
_cell.angle_alpha   90.00
_cell.angle_beta   90.00
_cell.angle_gamma   90.00
#
_symmetry.space_group_name_H-M   'P 1'
#
loop_
_entity.id
_entity.type
_entity.pdbx_description
1 polymer ?
#
loop_
_entity_poly.entity_id
_entity_poly.type
_entity_poly.pdbx_seq_one_letter_code
_entity_poly.pdbx_strand_id
1 'polypeptide(L)'
;MGGQGDGQQAPLLPEDNRPGDGGRVAEHKPSVPTPGPAPTSRIQGSVERPLAANPGRPPADDRFPPAATLPGISLAPDDPQAHFWDVLTRFANACGLADCLRETDRLPLGFLIEPPELPDGEPPLDAQAAEGIAPQRYYGWWWLVHLSQQNTPAGLCVVPEDSYFAQCSRSEDTWRAACDAVLGEPVLADRFYRLVLAMLDPLDEVGELHLQLIIAVRALRTALPERFKPAFWIAQGVDPRLVEVEV
;
A
#
# COMPACT_ATOMS: atom_id res chain seq x y z
N MET A 1 75.19 9.64 -30.44
CA MET A 1 74.46 8.37 -30.25
C MET A 1 73.00 8.75 -30.04
N GLY A 2 72.01 8.48 -30.89
CA GLY A 2 71.88 7.67 -32.11
C GLY A 2 70.42 7.14 -32.16
N GLY A 3 69.79 7.16 -33.33
CA GLY A 3 68.40 6.71 -33.63
C GLY A 3 67.38 7.84 -33.58
N GLN A 4 66.89 8.47 -34.66
CA GLN A 4 66.64 8.06 -36.06
C GLN A 4 65.47 7.07 -36.21
N GLY A 5 64.40 7.56 -36.85
CA GLY A 5 63.18 6.85 -37.20
C GLY A 5 62.25 7.76 -38.02
N ASP A 6 62.49 7.78 -39.34
CA ASP A 6 61.66 8.33 -40.42
C ASP A 6 60.19 7.85 -40.28
N GLY A 7 59.13 8.58 -40.64
CA GLY A 7 58.91 9.34 -41.86
C GLY A 7 57.97 8.53 -42.77
N GLN A 8 56.70 8.94 -42.93
CA GLN A 8 55.92 8.63 -44.12
C GLN A 8 54.74 9.59 -44.33
N GLN A 9 54.60 9.98 -45.60
CA GLN A 9 53.77 11.04 -46.18
C GLN A 9 52.32 10.61 -46.48
N ALA A 10 51.46 11.63 -46.62
CA ALA A 10 50.10 11.60 -47.15
C ALA A 10 50.01 11.31 -48.68
N PRO A 11 48.80 11.06 -49.21
CA PRO A 11 48.19 12.00 -50.16
C PRO A 11 46.67 12.20 -49.91
N LEU A 12 46.11 13.42 -49.89
CA LEU A 12 45.60 14.24 -51.00
C LEU A 12 44.45 13.61 -51.85
N LEU A 13 43.21 14.00 -51.48
CA LEU A 13 42.06 14.51 -52.31
C LEU A 13 41.51 13.61 -53.46
N PRO A 14 40.33 13.87 -54.10
CA PRO A 14 39.46 15.05 -54.05
C PRO A 14 37.91 14.79 -54.05
N GLU A 15 37.14 15.89 -53.92
CA GLU A 15 35.93 16.24 -54.71
C GLU A 15 34.68 15.34 -54.63
N ASP A 16 33.43 15.80 -54.76
CA ASP A 16 32.76 17.08 -55.01
C ASP A 16 31.25 16.74 -55.09
N ASN A 17 30.38 17.76 -54.92
CA ASN A 17 29.05 17.86 -55.58
C ASN A 17 27.98 16.76 -55.31
N ARG A 18 26.74 17.03 -54.86
CA ARG A 18 25.80 18.12 -55.19
C ARG A 18 24.58 18.11 -54.23
N PRO A 19 23.82 19.23 -54.19
CA PRO A 19 22.48 19.32 -53.62
C PRO A 19 21.38 19.08 -54.66
N GLY A 20 20.20 18.66 -54.20
CA GLY A 20 18.98 18.44 -54.98
C GLY A 20 18.40 17.04 -54.72
N ASP A 21 17.11 16.80 -54.58
CA ASP A 21 15.93 17.58 -54.90
C ASP A 21 14.71 16.84 -54.30
N GLY A 22 13.65 17.60 -54.01
CA GLY A 22 12.27 17.15 -54.11
C GLY A 22 11.81 15.85 -53.44
N GLY A 23 11.69 15.85 -52.11
CA GLY A 23 10.94 14.82 -51.38
C GLY A 23 9.71 15.41 -50.70
N ARG A 24 8.59 15.48 -51.43
CA ARG A 24 7.25 15.84 -50.94
C ARG A 24 6.85 14.85 -49.83
N VAL A 25 7.02 15.24 -48.56
CA VAL A 25 6.43 14.50 -47.43
C VAL A 25 5.13 15.20 -47.08
N ALA A 26 4.03 14.47 -47.24
CA ALA A 26 2.70 14.91 -46.89
C ALA A 26 2.68 15.45 -45.46
N GLU A 27 2.01 16.59 -45.25
CA GLU A 27 1.56 17.04 -43.94
C GLU A 27 0.71 15.93 -43.32
N HIS A 28 1.34 15.08 -42.51
CA HIS A 28 0.64 14.23 -41.58
C HIS A 28 0.29 15.12 -40.39
N LYS A 29 -0.89 15.74 -40.50
CA LYS A 29 -1.63 16.32 -39.38
C LYS A 29 -1.60 15.29 -38.26
N PRO A 30 -0.98 15.53 -37.08
CA PRO A 30 -1.21 14.67 -35.94
C PRO A 30 -2.69 14.81 -35.59
N SER A 31 -3.49 13.82 -35.97
CA SER A 31 -4.81 13.64 -35.41
C SER A 31 -4.60 13.48 -33.90
N VAL A 32 -4.91 14.54 -33.17
CA VAL A 32 -5.11 14.49 -31.72
C VAL A 32 -6.06 13.32 -31.47
N PRO A 33 -5.63 12.28 -30.73
CA PRO A 33 -6.57 11.25 -30.31
C PRO A 33 -7.58 11.94 -29.40
N THR A 34 -8.82 12.04 -29.89
CA THR A 34 -9.98 12.36 -29.07
C THR A 34 -9.93 11.47 -27.84
N PRO A 35 -9.97 12.00 -26.61
CA PRO A 35 -10.09 11.17 -25.43
C PRO A 35 -11.42 10.42 -25.56
N GLY A 36 -11.33 9.11 -25.80
CA GLY A 36 -12.48 8.23 -25.68
C GLY A 36 -13.03 8.36 -24.27
N PRO A 37 -14.37 8.33 -24.09
CA PRO A 37 -14.94 8.39 -22.76
C PRO A 37 -14.33 7.26 -21.91
N ALA A 38 -13.79 7.62 -20.75
CA ALA A 38 -13.32 6.68 -19.76
C ALA A 38 -14.39 5.59 -19.54
N PRO A 39 -14.02 4.31 -19.40
CA PRO A 39 -14.98 3.31 -18.98
C PRO A 39 -15.44 3.64 -17.57
N THR A 40 -16.60 4.29 -17.46
CA THR A 40 -17.44 4.24 -16.27
C THR A 40 -17.74 2.76 -16.01
N SER A 41 -16.95 2.13 -15.13
CA SER A 41 -17.34 0.90 -14.44
C SER A 41 -18.50 1.22 -13.52
N ARG A 42 -19.67 1.36 -14.15
CA ARG A 42 -20.98 1.37 -13.52
C ARG A 42 -21.23 -0.05 -13.03
N ILE A 43 -21.00 -0.30 -11.74
CA ILE A 43 -21.53 -1.48 -11.06
C ILE A 43 -23.05 -1.30 -11.00
N GLN A 44 -23.76 -1.81 -12.01
CA GLN A 44 -25.19 -2.06 -11.98
C GLN A 44 -25.46 -3.43 -12.59
N GLY A 45 -25.92 -4.34 -11.75
CA GLY A 45 -26.31 -5.69 -12.14
C GLY A 45 -26.64 -6.56 -10.93
N SER A 46 -27.42 -6.02 -9.99
CA SER A 46 -28.07 -6.83 -8.95
C SER A 46 -29.06 -7.76 -9.64
N VAL A 47 -28.68 -9.03 -9.79
CA VAL A 47 -29.62 -10.10 -10.13
C VAL A 47 -30.24 -10.54 -8.81
N GLU A 48 -31.37 -9.96 -8.46
CA GLU A 48 -32.25 -10.50 -7.42
C GLU A 48 -32.68 -11.91 -7.86
N ARG A 49 -32.02 -12.94 -7.33
CA ARG A 49 -32.60 -14.27 -7.27
C ARG A 49 -33.55 -14.32 -6.07
N PRO A 50 -34.84 -14.62 -6.25
CA PRO A 50 -35.73 -14.88 -5.13
C PRO A 50 -35.22 -16.12 -4.39
N LEU A 51 -34.78 -15.95 -3.14
CA LEU A 51 -34.53 -17.08 -2.25
C LEU A 51 -35.89 -17.75 -1.98
N ALA A 52 -36.07 -18.95 -2.50
CA ALA A 52 -37.20 -19.80 -2.15
C ALA A 52 -37.23 -20.01 -0.63
N ALA A 53 -38.39 -19.73 -0.02
CA ALA A 53 -38.63 -19.94 1.40
C ALA A 53 -38.42 -21.43 1.74
N ASN A 54 -37.44 -21.72 2.59
CA ASN A 54 -37.17 -23.04 3.12
C ASN A 54 -38.19 -23.32 4.26
N PRO A 55 -39.21 -24.18 4.07
CA PRO A 55 -40.16 -24.50 5.12
C PRO A 55 -39.59 -25.64 5.94
N GLY A 56 -38.75 -25.31 6.92
CA GLY A 56 -38.12 -26.33 7.77
C GLY A 56 -37.16 -25.82 8.83
N ARG A 57 -37.19 -24.53 9.20
CA ARG A 57 -36.37 -24.03 10.31
C ARG A 57 -37.08 -24.36 11.63
N PRO A 58 -36.57 -25.27 12.48
CA PRO A 58 -37.06 -25.41 13.84
C PRO A 58 -36.85 -24.08 14.59
N PRO A 59 -37.71 -23.75 15.58
CA PRO A 59 -37.62 -22.50 16.31
C PRO A 59 -36.22 -22.35 16.91
N ALA A 60 -35.64 -21.16 16.71
CA ALA A 60 -34.36 -20.80 17.28
C ALA A 60 -34.49 -20.85 18.81
N ASP A 61 -33.78 -21.80 19.42
CA ASP A 61 -33.56 -21.82 20.86
C ASP A 61 -32.62 -20.64 21.16
N ASP A 62 -33.14 -19.58 21.80
CA ASP A 62 -32.44 -18.35 22.20
C ASP A 62 -31.43 -18.61 23.33
N ARG A 63 -30.55 -19.58 23.12
CA ARG A 63 -29.43 -19.89 24.01
C ARG A 63 -28.15 -19.84 23.22
N PHE A 64 -27.84 -18.66 22.69
CA PHE A 64 -26.43 -18.32 22.55
C PHE A 64 -25.84 -18.31 23.96
N PRO A 65 -24.83 -19.15 24.26
CA PRO A 65 -24.10 -18.99 25.50
C PRO A 65 -23.53 -17.55 25.52
N PRO A 66 -23.58 -16.83 26.65
CA PRO A 66 -22.87 -15.56 26.76
C PRO A 66 -21.43 -15.82 26.33
N ALA A 67 -20.91 -14.94 25.47
CA ALA A 67 -19.53 -14.98 25.01
C ALA A 67 -18.65 -15.35 26.19
N ALA A 68 -17.95 -16.48 26.10
CA ALA A 68 -17.06 -16.93 27.15
C ALA A 68 -16.09 -15.78 27.41
N THR A 69 -16.28 -15.10 28.54
CA THR A 69 -15.35 -14.11 29.05
C THR A 69 -14.03 -14.86 29.24
N LEU A 70 -13.11 -14.71 28.30
CA LEU A 70 -11.75 -15.23 28.46
C LEU A 70 -11.24 -14.68 29.79
N PRO A 71 -10.94 -15.55 30.78
CA PRO A 71 -10.55 -15.08 32.09
C PRO A 71 -9.13 -14.51 31.99
N GLY A 72 -9.01 -13.22 32.29
CA GLY A 72 -7.80 -12.65 32.87
C GLY A 72 -6.73 -12.18 31.90
N ILE A 73 -6.99 -11.13 31.13
CA ILE A 73 -6.00 -10.05 30.92
C ILE A 73 -6.78 -8.73 30.86
N SER A 74 -7.04 -8.13 32.02
CA SER A 74 -7.44 -6.72 32.09
C SER A 74 -6.55 -6.03 33.11
N LEU A 75 -5.32 -5.77 32.66
CA LEU A 75 -4.58 -4.61 33.06
C LEU A 75 -4.49 -3.82 31.76
N ALA A 76 -5.31 -2.78 31.61
CA ALA A 76 -4.98 -1.76 30.62
C ALA A 76 -3.52 -1.36 30.92
N PRO A 77 -2.60 -1.45 29.94
CA PRO A 77 -1.21 -1.12 30.20
C PRO A 77 -1.16 0.29 30.79
N ASP A 78 -0.29 0.52 31.78
CA ASP A 78 -0.13 1.84 32.40
C ASP A 78 0.18 2.92 31.36
N ASP A 79 0.75 2.51 30.22
CA ASP A 79 0.92 3.31 29.01
C ASP A 79 0.43 2.54 27.77
N PRO A 80 -0.82 2.78 27.31
CA PRO A 80 -1.37 2.16 26.11
C PRO A 80 -0.62 2.50 24.82
N GLN A 81 0.03 3.68 24.75
CA GLN A 81 0.80 4.10 23.58
C GLN A 81 2.11 3.34 23.50
N ALA A 82 2.84 3.22 24.62
CA ALA A 82 4.08 2.44 24.66
C ALA A 82 3.82 0.96 24.37
N HIS A 83 2.74 0.39 24.93
CA HIS A 83 2.35 -0.98 24.63
C HIS A 83 1.99 -1.18 23.14
N PHE A 84 1.24 -0.25 22.55
CA PHE A 84 0.97 -0.27 21.11
C PHE A 84 2.24 -0.26 20.27
N TRP A 85 3.19 0.64 20.58
CA TRP A 85 4.46 0.73 19.88
C TRP A 85 5.33 -0.54 20.01
N ASP A 86 5.38 -1.14 21.20
CA ASP A 86 6.09 -2.41 21.41
C ASP A 86 5.53 -3.51 20.50
N VAL A 87 4.20 -3.70 20.52
CA VAL A 87 3.55 -4.73 19.71
C VAL A 87 3.66 -4.44 18.21
N LEU A 88 3.48 -3.19 17.79
CA LEU A 88 3.64 -2.75 16.40
C LEU A 88 5.06 -3.01 15.89
N THR A 89 6.08 -2.70 16.70
CA THR A 89 7.48 -2.91 16.35
C THR A 89 7.79 -4.41 16.21
N ARG A 90 7.29 -5.24 17.13
CA ARG A 90 7.43 -6.69 17.06
C ARG A 90 6.74 -7.28 15.82
N PHE A 91 5.53 -6.82 15.51
CA PHE A 91 4.82 -7.21 14.29
C PHE A 91 5.59 -6.80 13.03
N ALA A 92 6.04 -5.55 12.94
CA ALA A 92 6.83 -5.06 11.82
C ALA A 92 8.14 -5.84 11.66
N ASN A 93 8.83 -6.18 12.76
CA ASN A 93 10.01 -7.05 12.74
C ASN A 93 9.70 -8.43 12.16
N ALA A 94 8.64 -9.10 12.65
CA ALA A 94 8.25 -10.42 12.17
C ALA A 94 7.86 -10.43 10.67
N CYS A 95 7.33 -9.30 10.17
CA CYS A 95 7.04 -9.09 8.76
C CYS A 95 8.26 -8.64 7.92
N GLY A 96 9.43 -8.36 8.52
CA GLY A 96 10.57 -7.81 7.79
C GLY A 96 10.35 -6.37 7.29
N LEU A 97 9.66 -5.56 8.10
CA LEU A 97 9.23 -4.18 7.80
C LEU A 97 9.71 -3.17 8.86
N ALA A 98 10.62 -3.57 9.75
CA ALA A 98 11.13 -2.72 10.83
C ALA A 98 11.63 -1.37 10.34
N ASP A 99 12.47 -1.39 9.29
CA ASP A 99 13.09 -0.21 8.71
C ASP A 99 12.12 0.66 7.90
N CYS A 100 10.91 0.17 7.67
CA CYS A 100 9.84 0.90 6.97
C CYS A 100 9.00 1.73 7.93
N LEU A 101 9.04 1.44 9.23
CA LEU A 101 8.18 2.07 10.21
C LEU A 101 8.65 3.51 10.52
N ARG A 102 7.72 4.46 10.55
CA ARG A 102 7.99 5.86 10.86
C ARG A 102 6.98 6.38 11.86
N GLU A 103 7.45 7.07 12.88
CA GLU A 103 6.59 7.77 13.85
C GLU A 103 6.08 9.09 13.26
N THR A 104 4.81 9.40 13.51
CA THR A 104 4.17 10.67 13.12
C THR A 104 2.98 10.98 14.00
N ASP A 105 2.88 12.20 14.49
CA ASP A 105 1.73 12.68 15.27
C ASP A 105 0.53 13.09 14.39
N ARG A 106 0.70 13.03 13.07
CA ARG A 106 -0.29 13.45 12.07
C ARG A 106 -1.37 12.39 11.80
N LEU A 107 -1.11 11.13 12.15
CA LEU A 107 -2.04 10.01 11.95
C LEU A 107 -2.61 9.51 13.29
N PRO A 108 -3.84 8.96 13.33
CA PRO A 108 -4.52 8.60 14.58
C PRO A 108 -3.74 7.63 15.47
N LEU A 109 -3.04 6.67 14.86
CA LEU A 109 -2.26 5.67 15.58
C LEU A 109 -0.81 6.08 15.86
N GLY A 110 -0.38 7.25 15.35
CA GLY A 110 0.96 7.75 15.64
C GLY A 110 2.06 7.23 14.70
N PHE A 111 1.72 6.52 13.61
CA PHE A 111 2.73 5.94 12.70
C PHE A 111 2.29 5.97 11.24
N LEU A 112 3.27 5.90 10.34
CA LEU A 112 3.11 5.52 8.93
C LEU A 112 4.10 4.39 8.59
N ILE A 113 3.86 3.70 7.48
CA ILE A 113 4.73 2.66 6.95
C ILE A 113 5.18 3.04 5.53
N GLU A 114 6.49 3.06 5.31
CA GLU A 114 7.08 3.32 4.00
C GLU A 114 7.04 2.05 3.13
N PRO A 115 6.97 2.18 1.79
CA PRO A 115 7.29 1.07 0.90
C PRO A 115 8.70 0.52 1.22
N PRO A 116 8.90 -0.81 1.30
CA PRO A 116 10.22 -1.35 1.54
C PRO A 116 11.15 -1.12 0.35
N GLU A 117 12.43 -0.95 0.61
CA GLU A 117 13.46 -1.00 -0.43
C GLU A 117 13.73 -2.47 -0.80
N LEU A 118 13.71 -2.76 -2.10
CA LEU A 118 14.09 -4.04 -2.65
C LEU A 118 15.46 -3.92 -3.34
N PRO A 119 16.38 -4.88 -3.13
CA PRO A 119 17.61 -4.97 -3.92
C PRO A 119 17.34 -5.01 -5.42
N ASP A 120 18.29 -4.48 -6.20
CA ASP A 120 18.20 -4.44 -7.66
C ASP A 120 17.94 -5.85 -8.25
N GLY A 121 16.86 -5.96 -9.01
CA GLY A 121 16.48 -7.20 -9.69
C GLY A 121 15.63 -8.18 -8.85
N GLU A 122 15.31 -7.84 -7.60
CA GLU A 122 14.29 -8.60 -6.87
C GLU A 122 12.89 -8.36 -7.45
N PRO A 123 12.04 -9.40 -7.49
CA PRO A 123 10.66 -9.23 -7.92
C PRO A 123 9.85 -8.46 -6.88
N PRO A 124 8.74 -7.81 -7.27
CA PRO A 124 7.84 -7.13 -6.33
C PRO A 124 7.33 -8.05 -5.22
N LEU A 125 6.91 -7.47 -4.10
CA LEU A 125 6.47 -8.21 -2.91
C LEU A 125 5.32 -9.19 -3.20
N ASP A 126 4.40 -8.86 -4.10
CA ASP A 126 3.28 -9.74 -4.41
C ASP A 126 3.71 -10.99 -5.19
N ALA A 127 4.70 -10.86 -6.08
CA ALA A 127 5.34 -11.95 -6.79
C ALA A 127 6.14 -12.83 -5.82
N GLN A 128 6.92 -12.23 -4.91
CA GLN A 128 7.58 -12.96 -3.83
C GLN A 128 6.57 -13.76 -2.99
N ALA A 129 5.47 -13.11 -2.58
CA ALA A 129 4.41 -13.75 -1.80
C ALA A 129 3.70 -14.89 -2.57
N ALA A 130 3.51 -14.74 -3.89
CA ALA A 130 2.94 -15.78 -4.74
C ALA A 130 3.84 -17.02 -4.85
N GLU A 131 5.15 -16.83 -4.77
CA GLU A 131 6.16 -17.89 -4.71
C GLU A 131 6.36 -18.45 -3.28
N GLY A 132 5.69 -17.88 -2.28
CA GLY A 132 5.82 -18.28 -0.88
C GLY A 132 7.07 -17.73 -0.20
N ILE A 133 7.74 -16.75 -0.81
CA ILE A 133 8.91 -16.07 -0.25
C ILE A 133 8.42 -14.94 0.66
N ALA A 134 8.65 -15.09 1.97
CA ALA A 134 8.29 -14.10 2.99
C ALA A 134 6.90 -13.42 2.77
N PRO A 135 5.81 -14.18 2.55
CA PRO A 135 4.50 -13.63 2.21
C PRO A 135 3.97 -12.63 3.26
N GLN A 136 4.37 -12.80 4.52
CA GLN A 136 4.06 -11.89 5.61
C GLN A 136 4.55 -10.46 5.39
N ARG A 137 5.60 -10.24 4.58
CA ARG A 137 6.11 -8.90 4.27
C ARG A 137 5.13 -8.13 3.39
N TYR A 138 4.66 -8.75 2.33
CA TYR A 138 3.63 -8.20 1.44
C TYR A 138 2.32 -7.93 2.18
N TYR A 139 1.82 -8.94 2.89
CA TYR A 139 0.56 -8.88 3.62
C TYR A 139 0.58 -7.90 4.80
N GLY A 140 1.67 -7.94 5.58
CA GLY A 140 1.88 -7.04 6.69
C GLY A 140 1.96 -5.60 6.25
N TRP A 141 2.63 -5.32 5.11
CA TRP A 141 2.75 -3.94 4.60
C TRP A 141 1.39 -3.36 4.24
N TRP A 142 0.61 -4.05 3.39
CA TRP A 142 -0.72 -3.58 3.00
C TRP A 142 -1.64 -3.39 4.20
N TRP A 143 -1.59 -4.32 5.15
CA TRP A 143 -2.39 -4.21 6.35
C TRP A 143 -1.98 -3.03 7.22
N LEU A 144 -0.69 -2.75 7.38
CA LEU A 144 -0.20 -1.58 8.12
C LEU A 144 -0.56 -0.25 7.45
N VAL A 145 -0.53 -0.18 6.12
CA VAL A 145 -1.01 0.98 5.34
C VAL A 145 -2.49 1.26 5.64
N HIS A 146 -3.33 0.23 5.67
CA HIS A 146 -4.74 0.36 6.03
C HIS A 146 -4.92 0.72 7.51
N LEU A 147 -4.15 0.11 8.40
CA LEU A 147 -4.23 0.35 9.83
C LEU A 147 -3.89 1.80 10.19
N SER A 148 -2.82 2.35 9.61
CA SER A 148 -2.38 3.74 9.84
C SER A 148 -3.33 4.78 9.25
N GLN A 149 -4.21 4.37 8.32
CA GLN A 149 -5.09 5.22 7.53
C GLN A 149 -4.35 6.20 6.60
N GLN A 150 -3.05 5.99 6.35
CA GLN A 150 -2.25 6.88 5.49
C GLN A 150 -2.73 6.89 4.03
N ASN A 151 -3.45 5.86 3.59
CA ASN A 151 -4.00 5.74 2.23
C ASN A 151 -5.42 6.31 2.08
N THR A 152 -6.01 6.86 3.14
CA THR A 152 -7.32 7.53 3.06
C THR A 152 -7.15 8.94 2.47
N PRO A 153 -8.21 9.56 1.90
CA PRO A 153 -8.13 10.95 1.45
C PRO A 153 -7.64 11.92 2.54
N ALA A 154 -8.07 11.73 3.80
CA ALA A 154 -7.61 12.53 4.94
C ALA A 154 -6.14 12.24 5.29
N GLY A 155 -5.74 10.96 5.31
CA GLY A 155 -4.36 10.54 5.56
C GLY A 155 -3.39 11.14 4.55
N LEU A 156 -3.71 11.07 3.25
CA LEU A 156 -2.87 11.61 2.18
C LEU A 156 -2.63 13.12 2.29
N CYS A 157 -3.51 13.88 2.95
CA CYS A 157 -3.32 15.31 3.19
C CYS A 157 -2.27 15.61 4.29
N VAL A 158 -1.94 14.64 5.14
CA VAL A 158 -1.11 14.86 6.34
C VAL A 158 0.13 13.99 6.41
N VAL A 159 0.29 13.04 5.49
CA VAL A 159 1.55 12.31 5.31
C VAL A 159 2.66 13.33 5.00
N PRO A 160 3.84 13.26 5.66
CA PRO A 160 4.96 14.16 5.39
C PRO A 160 5.35 14.16 3.90
N GLU A 161 5.50 15.34 3.30
CA GLU A 161 5.75 15.49 1.86
C GLU A 161 7.10 14.90 1.40
N ASP A 162 8.03 14.75 2.32
CA ASP A 162 9.37 14.18 2.13
C ASP A 162 9.40 12.64 2.29
N SER A 163 8.33 12.03 2.82
CA SER A 163 8.21 10.56 2.89
C SER A 163 8.22 9.92 1.50
N TYR A 164 8.74 8.69 1.41
CA TYR A 164 8.75 7.97 0.15
C TYR A 164 7.32 7.62 -0.30
N PHE A 165 6.47 7.24 0.66
CA PHE A 165 5.05 7.03 0.43
C PHE A 165 4.38 8.24 -0.21
N ALA A 166 4.56 9.46 0.34
CA ALA A 166 3.99 10.66 -0.25
C ALA A 166 4.48 10.89 -1.68
N GLN A 167 5.77 10.67 -1.94
CA GLN A 167 6.36 10.80 -3.28
C GLN A 167 5.72 9.82 -4.28
N CYS A 168 5.53 8.56 -3.88
CA CYS A 168 4.85 7.56 -4.71
C CYS A 168 3.38 7.93 -4.96
N SER A 169 2.67 8.45 -3.96
CA SER A 169 1.24 8.76 -4.04
C SER A 169 0.90 10.10 -4.69
N ARG A 170 1.89 10.88 -5.19
CA ARG A 170 1.63 12.18 -5.84
C ARG A 170 0.82 12.09 -7.13
N SER A 171 0.91 10.96 -7.82
CA SER A 171 0.22 10.72 -9.09
C SER A 171 -0.07 9.24 -9.29
N GLU A 172 -1.03 8.93 -10.15
CA GLU A 172 -1.32 7.55 -10.53
C GLU A 172 -0.11 6.87 -11.20
N ASP A 173 0.68 7.61 -11.99
CA ASP A 173 1.82 7.05 -12.70
C ASP A 173 2.99 6.72 -11.75
N THR A 174 3.28 7.59 -10.78
CA THR A 174 4.29 7.30 -9.74
C THR A 174 3.85 6.18 -8.81
N TRP A 175 2.55 6.10 -8.53
CA TRP A 175 1.99 5.02 -7.73
C TRP A 175 2.07 3.68 -8.46
N ARG A 176 1.67 3.66 -9.73
CA ARG A 176 1.79 2.48 -10.60
C ARG A 176 3.24 2.01 -10.71
N ALA A 177 4.18 2.93 -10.90
CA ALA A 177 5.60 2.60 -10.93
C ALA A 177 6.09 1.98 -9.60
N ALA A 178 5.63 2.47 -8.46
CA ALA A 178 5.95 1.89 -7.15
C ALA A 178 5.32 0.50 -6.95
N CYS A 179 4.08 0.28 -7.44
CA CYS A 179 3.46 -1.04 -7.47
C CYS A 179 4.25 -2.01 -8.36
N ASP A 180 4.58 -1.61 -9.59
CA ASP A 180 5.29 -2.47 -10.54
C ASP A 180 6.71 -2.83 -10.09
N ALA A 181 7.39 -1.92 -9.37
CA ALA A 181 8.77 -2.13 -8.95
C ALA A 181 8.89 -2.79 -7.56
N VAL A 182 7.98 -2.49 -6.63
CA VAL A 182 8.17 -2.82 -5.21
C VAL A 182 6.98 -3.55 -4.64
N LEU A 183 5.80 -2.95 -4.66
CA LEU A 183 4.69 -3.39 -3.81
C LEU A 183 3.89 -4.55 -4.40
N GLY A 184 3.85 -4.61 -5.73
CA GLY A 184 2.93 -5.43 -6.48
C GLY A 184 1.50 -4.89 -6.47
N GLU A 185 0.60 -5.70 -7.02
CA GLU A 185 -0.84 -5.39 -7.03
C GLU A 185 -1.40 -5.32 -5.60
N PRO A 186 -2.35 -4.41 -5.31
CA PRO A 186 -3.06 -4.41 -4.03
C PRO A 186 -3.73 -5.77 -3.76
N VAL A 187 -3.89 -6.10 -2.47
CA VAL A 187 -4.57 -7.35 -2.08
C VAL A 187 -6.05 -7.28 -2.50
N LEU A 188 -6.37 -7.87 -3.64
CA LEU A 188 -7.74 -8.04 -4.11
C LEU A 188 -8.44 -9.18 -3.34
N ALA A 189 -9.77 -9.25 -3.50
CA ALA A 189 -10.63 -10.18 -2.75
C ALA A 189 -10.22 -11.66 -2.85
N ASP A 190 -9.59 -12.06 -3.95
CA ASP A 190 -9.11 -13.42 -4.21
C ASP A 190 -7.82 -13.76 -3.44
N ARG A 191 -7.02 -12.77 -3.04
CA ARG A 191 -5.82 -12.94 -2.19
C ARG A 191 -6.10 -12.65 -0.72
N PHE A 192 -7.20 -11.95 -0.44
CA PHE A 192 -7.62 -11.59 0.92
C PHE A 192 -7.82 -12.81 1.83
N TYR A 193 -8.28 -13.95 1.31
CA TYR A 193 -8.43 -15.16 2.13
C TYR A 193 -7.09 -15.69 2.65
N ARG A 194 -5.99 -15.57 1.88
CA ARG A 194 -4.65 -16.01 2.30
C ARG A 194 -4.10 -15.11 3.38
N LEU A 195 -4.29 -13.80 3.20
CA LEU A 195 -4.00 -12.78 4.20
C LEU A 195 -4.71 -13.11 5.54
N VAL A 196 -6.02 -13.36 5.49
CA VAL A 196 -6.81 -13.71 6.68
C VAL A 196 -6.35 -15.02 7.32
N LEU A 197 -6.09 -16.07 6.53
CA LEU A 197 -5.64 -17.35 7.08
C LEU A 197 -4.28 -17.24 7.76
N ALA A 198 -3.32 -16.56 7.13
CA ALA A 198 -1.98 -16.39 7.69
C ALA A 198 -1.99 -15.53 8.96
N MET A 199 -2.76 -14.44 8.97
CA MET A 199 -2.80 -13.52 10.11
C MET A 199 -3.71 -13.97 11.26
N LEU A 200 -4.54 -15.00 11.06
CA LEU A 200 -5.41 -15.55 12.10
C LEU A 200 -5.00 -16.95 12.56
N ASP A 201 -3.85 -17.47 12.11
CA ASP A 201 -3.30 -18.71 12.66
C ASP A 201 -2.54 -18.39 13.97
N PRO A 202 -3.08 -18.75 15.15
CA PRO A 202 -2.41 -18.48 16.42
C PRO A 202 -1.17 -19.36 16.65
N LEU A 203 -0.92 -20.37 15.80
CA LEU A 203 0.29 -21.19 15.84
C LEU A 203 1.44 -20.56 15.03
N ASP A 204 1.13 -19.56 14.20
CA ASP A 204 2.10 -18.76 13.47
C ASP A 204 2.48 -17.50 14.27
N GLU A 205 3.77 -17.18 14.33
CA GLU A 205 4.29 -16.03 15.07
C GLU A 205 3.66 -14.71 14.60
N VAL A 206 3.47 -14.54 13.28
CA VAL A 206 2.87 -13.34 12.70
C VAL A 206 1.38 -13.28 13.04
N GLY A 207 0.68 -14.43 13.03
CA GLY A 207 -0.71 -14.52 13.42
C GLY A 207 -0.94 -14.16 14.90
N GLU A 208 -0.10 -14.64 15.81
CA GLU A 208 -0.15 -14.23 17.22
C GLU A 208 0.07 -12.72 17.38
N LEU A 209 1.12 -12.17 16.75
CA LEU A 209 1.44 -10.74 16.81
C LEU A 209 0.34 -9.87 16.20
N HIS A 210 -0.31 -10.34 15.14
CA HIS A 210 -1.46 -9.67 14.53
C HIS A 210 -2.63 -9.53 15.52
N LEU A 211 -2.98 -10.61 16.22
CA LEU A 211 -4.03 -10.59 17.24
C LEU A 211 -3.65 -9.66 18.41
N GLN A 212 -2.40 -9.71 18.88
CA GLN A 212 -1.90 -8.79 19.90
C GLN A 212 -2.02 -7.33 19.44
N LEU A 213 -1.70 -7.03 18.18
CA LEU A 213 -1.77 -5.69 17.64
C LEU A 213 -3.22 -5.18 17.53
N ILE A 214 -4.17 -6.03 17.16
CA ILE A 214 -5.60 -5.69 17.20
C ILE A 214 -6.04 -5.33 18.63
N ILE A 215 -5.58 -6.09 19.63
CA ILE A 215 -5.87 -5.82 21.04
C ILE A 215 -5.26 -4.48 21.46
N ALA A 216 -4.00 -4.23 21.11
CA ALA A 216 -3.31 -2.99 21.43
C ALA A 216 -3.97 -1.76 20.77
N VAL A 217 -4.39 -1.87 19.51
CA VAL A 217 -5.15 -0.82 18.80
C VAL A 217 -6.47 -0.52 19.51
N ARG A 218 -7.20 -1.55 19.95
CA ARG A 218 -8.46 -1.36 20.70
C ARG A 218 -8.23 -0.69 22.05
N ALA A 219 -7.18 -1.09 22.77
CA ALA A 219 -6.78 -0.45 24.02
C ALA A 219 -6.42 1.03 23.80
N LEU A 220 -5.64 1.33 22.77
CA LEU A 220 -5.26 2.69 22.40
C LEU A 220 -6.47 3.56 22.02
N ARG A 221 -7.39 3.03 21.21
CA ARG A 221 -8.65 3.72 20.85
C ARG A 221 -9.54 4.00 22.06
N THR A 222 -9.52 3.12 23.05
CA THR A 222 -10.26 3.29 24.30
C THR A 222 -9.63 4.36 25.19
N ALA A 223 -8.30 4.40 25.24
CA ALA A 223 -7.54 5.35 26.05
C ALA A 223 -7.47 6.77 25.43
N LEU A 224 -7.39 6.87 24.09
CA LEU A 224 -7.20 8.11 23.33
C LEU A 224 -8.30 8.28 22.27
N PRO A 225 -9.60 8.27 22.65
CA PRO A 225 -10.70 8.30 21.69
C PRO A 225 -10.73 9.58 20.83
N GLU A 226 -10.13 10.68 21.31
CA GLU A 226 -10.04 11.94 20.58
C GLU A 226 -9.24 11.86 19.27
N ARG A 227 -8.24 10.98 19.18
CA ARG A 227 -7.43 10.78 17.96
C ARG A 227 -8.21 10.16 16.81
N PHE A 228 -9.35 9.54 17.09
CA PHE A 228 -10.17 8.81 16.13
C PHE A 228 -11.47 9.54 15.80
N LYS A 229 -11.52 10.86 16.05
CA LYS A 229 -12.69 11.71 15.77
C LYS A 229 -12.38 12.68 14.62
N PRO A 230 -13.41 13.18 13.92
CA PRO A 230 -13.21 14.19 12.88
C PRO A 230 -12.40 15.41 13.31
N ALA A 231 -12.56 15.83 14.57
CA ALA A 231 -11.82 16.95 15.15
C ALA A 231 -10.29 16.77 15.13
N PHE A 232 -9.79 15.52 15.20
CA PHE A 232 -8.36 15.25 15.07
C PHE A 232 -7.85 15.66 13.69
N TRP A 233 -8.49 15.18 12.62
CA TRP A 233 -8.11 15.50 11.24
C TRP A 233 -8.20 16.98 10.93
N ILE A 234 -9.24 17.65 11.41
CA ILE A 234 -9.39 19.10 11.25
C ILE A 234 -8.24 19.84 11.95
N ALA A 235 -7.81 19.40 13.13
CA ALA A 235 -6.66 19.97 13.83
C ALA A 235 -5.33 19.76 13.08
N GLN A 236 -5.25 18.71 12.25
CA GLN A 236 -4.11 18.48 11.34
C GLN A 236 -4.18 19.30 10.04
N GLY A 237 -5.25 20.08 9.83
CA GLY A 237 -5.43 20.90 8.64
C GLY A 237 -6.14 20.19 7.48
N VAL A 238 -6.75 19.02 7.72
CA VAL A 238 -7.55 18.33 6.69
C VAL A 238 -8.87 19.07 6.45
N ASP A 239 -9.25 19.23 5.18
CA ASP A 239 -10.55 19.78 4.80
C ASP A 239 -11.68 18.92 5.41
N PRO A 240 -12.62 19.50 6.19
CA PRO A 240 -13.74 18.77 6.78
C PRO A 240 -14.51 17.87 5.81
N ARG A 241 -14.59 18.24 4.52
CA ARG A 241 -15.28 17.47 3.48
C ARG A 241 -14.64 16.09 3.22
N LEU A 242 -13.36 15.93 3.52
CA LEU A 242 -12.62 14.67 3.36
C LEU A 242 -12.76 13.76 4.58
N VAL A 243 -13.32 14.25 5.69
CA VAL A 243 -13.40 13.55 6.97
C VAL A 243 -14.79 12.94 7.20
N GLU A 244 -15.83 13.45 6.54
CA GLU A 244 -17.22 13.02 6.70
C GLU A 244 -17.62 11.79 5.86
N VAL A 245 -16.70 11.24 5.04
CA VAL A 245 -17.03 10.22 4.03
C VAL A 245 -17.05 8.78 4.56
N GLU A 246 -16.73 8.54 5.84
CA GLU A 246 -16.72 7.18 6.40
C GLU A 246 -17.97 6.86 7.23
N VAL A 247 -18.97 6.24 6.59
CA VAL A 247 -20.00 5.40 7.24
C VAL A 247 -20.15 4.09 6.48
#